data_AF-A0A2K3MLI7-F1
#
_entry.id   AF-A0A2K3MLI7-F1
#
_cell.length_a   1.000
_cell.length_b   1.000
_cell.length_c   1.000
_cell.angle_alpha   90.00
_cell.angle_beta   90.00
_cell.angle_gamma   90.00
#
_symmetry.space_group_name_H-M   'P 1'
#
loop_
_entity.id
_entity.type
_entity.pdbx_description
1 polymer ?
#
loop_
_entity_poly.entity_id
_entity_poly.type
_entity_poly.pdbx_seq_one_letter_code
_entity_poly.pdbx_strand_id
1 'polypeptide(L)'
;MRNKEPALDDGEVEYEAGPESCWGNFEDDDVMQQQFSIQDDEAKKFPFVGDKEPLSSLAAEYQSGSPILLEKIKVLDQQYAAIRRTRGDENCFFRGFLFSYLEHVSVSCCKLIDVQFFVCLRFFLNA
;
A
#
# COMPACT_ATOMS: atom_id res chain seq x y z
N MET A 1 -46.92 31.49 -26.71
CA MET A 1 -46.45 30.39 -27.56
C MET A 1 -45.92 29.30 -26.64
N ARG A 2 -46.60 28.16 -26.59
CA ARG A 2 -46.22 27.02 -25.74
C ARG A 2 -45.28 26.17 -26.60
N ASN A 3 -43.99 26.18 -26.28
CA ASN A 3 -43.01 25.40 -27.02
C ASN A 3 -43.34 23.92 -26.82
N LYS A 4 -43.51 23.21 -27.93
CA LYS A 4 -43.83 21.78 -27.95
C LYS A 4 -42.51 21.04 -27.92
N GLU A 5 -42.23 20.32 -26.83
CA GLU A 5 -41.07 19.44 -26.74
C GLU A 5 -41.20 18.33 -27.79
N PRO A 6 -40.13 18.00 -28.53
CA PRO A 6 -40.16 16.87 -29.45
C PRO A 6 -40.22 15.57 -28.64
N ALA A 7 -41.21 14.75 -28.96
CA ALA A 7 -41.33 13.39 -28.44
C ALA A 7 -40.10 12.59 -28.89
N LEU A 8 -39.34 12.08 -27.92
CA LEU A 8 -38.29 11.09 -28.18
C LEU A 8 -38.98 9.75 -28.35
N ASP A 9 -38.95 9.27 -29.59
CA ASP A 9 -39.30 7.92 -30.02
C ASP A 9 -38.45 6.91 -29.24
N ASP A 10 -39.12 6.12 -28.42
CA ASP A 10 -38.57 4.99 -27.67
C ASP A 10 -38.30 3.82 -28.62
N GLY A 11 -37.35 4.04 -29.53
CA GLY A 11 -36.75 2.95 -30.29
C GLY A 11 -36.01 2.02 -29.34
N GLU A 12 -36.58 0.84 -29.09
CA GLU A 12 -35.84 -0.30 -28.54
C GLU A 12 -34.69 -0.64 -29.50
N VAL A 13 -33.51 -0.08 -29.23
CA VAL A 13 -32.29 -0.53 -29.90
C VAL A 13 -31.90 -1.84 -29.21
N GLU A 14 -32.26 -2.96 -29.83
CA GLU A 14 -31.61 -4.24 -29.55
C GLU A 14 -30.10 -4.05 -29.79
N TYR A 15 -29.34 -3.91 -28.71
CA TYR A 15 -27.91 -4.08 -28.76
C TYR A 15 -27.68 -5.58 -28.90
N GLU A 16 -27.22 -6.00 -30.07
CA GLU A 16 -26.61 -7.32 -30.23
C GLU A 16 -25.48 -7.41 -29.19
N ALA A 17 -25.70 -8.19 -28.13
CA ALA A 17 -24.70 -8.45 -27.12
C ALA A 17 -23.51 -9.14 -27.82
N GLY A 18 -22.46 -8.35 -28.11
CA GLY A 18 -21.15 -8.90 -28.39
C GLY A 18 -20.79 -9.93 -27.30
N PRO A 19 -20.00 -10.97 -27.64
CA PRO A 19 -19.90 -12.23 -26.89
C PRO A 19 -19.94 -11.93 -25.40
N GLU A 20 -21.01 -12.37 -24.73
CA GLU A 20 -21.29 -12.09 -23.32
C GLU A 20 -19.97 -12.05 -22.56
N SER A 21 -19.54 -10.86 -22.15
CA SER A 21 -18.32 -10.74 -21.37
C SER A 21 -18.56 -11.54 -20.11
N CYS A 22 -17.88 -12.68 -20.02
CA CYS A 22 -18.16 -13.75 -19.10
C CYS A 22 -17.58 -13.41 -17.72
N TRP A 23 -18.08 -12.33 -17.11
CA TRP A 23 -17.70 -11.87 -15.77
C TRP A 23 -18.21 -12.83 -14.66
N GLY A 24 -19.02 -13.84 -15.02
CA GLY A 24 -19.61 -14.81 -14.08
C GLY A 24 -18.81 -16.09 -13.84
N ASN A 25 -17.61 -16.25 -14.42
CA ASN A 25 -16.83 -17.50 -14.37
C ASN A 25 -15.63 -17.49 -13.41
N PHE A 26 -15.46 -16.46 -12.57
CA PHE A 26 -14.41 -16.49 -11.56
C PHE A 26 -14.97 -17.18 -10.32
N GLU A 27 -14.59 -18.45 -10.11
CA GLU A 27 -14.97 -19.16 -8.90
C GLU A 27 -14.26 -18.52 -7.70
N ASP A 28 -14.96 -18.41 -6.56
CA ASP A 28 -14.36 -17.85 -5.33
C ASP A 28 -13.10 -18.64 -4.94
N ASP A 29 -13.06 -19.95 -5.23
CA ASP A 29 -11.91 -20.82 -4.98
C ASP A 29 -10.65 -20.38 -5.77
N ASP A 30 -10.81 -19.94 -7.02
CA ASP A 30 -9.71 -19.44 -7.84
C ASP A 30 -9.14 -18.14 -7.26
N VAL A 31 -10.03 -17.25 -6.79
CA VAL A 31 -9.64 -15.97 -6.15
C VAL A 31 -8.89 -16.24 -4.85
N MET A 32 -9.39 -17.17 -4.02
CA MET A 32 -8.75 -17.57 -2.77
C MET A 32 -7.37 -18.18 -3.02
N GLN A 33 -7.24 -19.04 -4.02
CA GLN A 33 -5.95 -19.62 -4.39
C GLN A 33 -4.95 -18.57 -4.90
N GLN A 34 -5.42 -17.58 -5.67
CA GLN A 34 -4.60 -16.48 -6.11
C GLN A 34 -4.12 -15.62 -4.93
N GLN A 35 -5.01 -15.24 -4.01
CA GLN A 35 -4.64 -14.46 -2.82
C GLN A 35 -3.60 -15.17 -1.98
N PHE A 36 -3.78 -16.48 -1.73
CA PHE A 36 -2.82 -17.28 -0.98
C PHE A 36 -1.44 -17.31 -1.66
N SER A 37 -1.42 -17.49 -2.98
CA SER A 37 -0.17 -17.53 -3.76
C SER A 37 0.58 -16.20 -3.68
N ILE A 38 -0.14 -15.07 -3.79
CA ILE A 38 0.45 -13.72 -3.66
C ILE A 38 1.03 -13.52 -2.25
N GLN A 39 0.25 -13.86 -1.21
CA GLN A 39 0.68 -13.70 0.18
C GLN A 39 1.91 -14.55 0.51
N ASP A 40 1.97 -15.79 0.01
CA ASP A 40 3.12 -16.69 0.20
C ASP A 40 4.38 -16.14 -0.49
N ASP A 41 4.23 -15.62 -1.71
CA ASP A 41 5.35 -15.02 -2.45
C ASP A 41 5.86 -13.72 -1.81
N GLU A 42 4.97 -12.90 -1.24
CA GLU A 42 5.37 -11.74 -0.43
C GLU A 42 6.03 -12.16 0.87
N ALA A 43 5.55 -13.23 1.50
CA ALA A 43 6.09 -13.74 2.75
C ALA A 43 7.53 -14.25 2.63
N LYS A 44 7.89 -14.82 1.48
CA LYS A 44 9.26 -15.24 1.15
C LYS A 44 10.22 -14.07 0.94
N LYS A 45 9.73 -12.93 0.48
CA LYS A 45 10.57 -11.75 0.16
C LYS A 45 10.94 -10.94 1.40
N PHE A 46 9.99 -10.76 2.32
CA PHE A 46 10.16 -9.86 3.47
C PHE A 46 9.74 -10.51 4.79
N PRO A 47 10.54 -10.37 5.86
CA PRO A 47 10.10 -10.75 7.19
C PRO A 47 8.92 -9.87 7.65
N PHE A 48 8.18 -10.33 8.65
CA PHE A 48 7.09 -9.53 9.24
C PHE A 48 7.59 -8.14 9.69
N VAL A 49 8.71 -8.14 10.42
CA VAL A 49 9.40 -6.94 10.89
C VAL A 49 10.88 -7.10 10.54
N GLY A 50 11.42 -6.22 9.71
CA GLY A 50 12.83 -6.20 9.32
C GLY A 50 13.71 -5.56 10.39
N ASP A 51 15.02 -5.53 10.14
CA ASP A 51 16.00 -4.85 11.00
C ASP A 51 15.98 -3.33 10.83
N LYS A 52 16.66 -2.61 11.75
CA LYS A 52 16.87 -1.17 11.59
C LYS A 52 17.86 -0.94 10.46
N GLU A 53 17.56 0.02 9.61
CA GLU A 53 18.41 0.42 8.50
C GLU A 53 18.43 1.95 8.35
N PRO A 54 19.49 2.52 7.77
CA PRO A 54 19.58 3.97 7.57
C PRO A 54 18.60 4.44 6.49
N LEU A 55 18.15 5.69 6.54
CA LEU A 55 17.27 6.26 5.50
C LEU A 55 17.94 6.36 4.12
N SER A 56 19.26 6.28 4.06
CA SER A 56 19.99 6.19 2.79
C SER A 56 19.62 4.95 1.97
N SER A 57 19.25 3.83 2.61
CA SER A 57 18.78 2.64 1.90
C SER A 57 17.44 2.92 1.19
N LEU A 58 16.55 3.67 1.84
CA LEU A 58 15.29 4.12 1.25
C LEU A 58 15.51 5.12 0.11
N ALA A 59 16.44 6.06 0.27
CA ALA A 59 16.79 7.00 -0.78
C ALA A 59 17.31 6.28 -2.04
N ALA A 60 18.09 5.21 -1.87
CA ALA A 60 18.61 4.41 -2.99
C ALA A 60 17.49 3.74 -3.81
N GLU A 61 16.40 3.29 -3.17
CA GLU A 61 15.24 2.70 -3.89
C GLU A 61 14.54 3.72 -4.80
N TYR A 62 14.51 4.99 -4.40
CA TYR A 62 13.83 6.05 -5.12
C TYR A 62 14.77 6.89 -5.99
N GLN A 63 16.05 6.50 -6.14
CA GLN A 63 17.05 7.27 -6.88
C GLN A 63 16.71 7.41 -8.37
N SER A 64 16.10 6.39 -8.98
CA SER A 64 15.60 6.41 -10.35
C SER A 64 14.12 6.83 -10.46
N GLY A 65 13.47 7.10 -9.33
CA GLY A 65 12.04 7.37 -9.24
C GLY A 65 11.74 8.87 -9.22
N SER A 66 10.84 9.26 -8.31
CA SER A 66 10.37 10.64 -8.21
C SER A 66 11.32 11.51 -7.36
N PRO A 67 11.82 12.64 -7.90
CA PRO A 67 12.73 13.53 -7.16
C PRO A 67 12.05 14.16 -5.93
N ILE A 68 10.72 14.27 -5.93
CA ILE A 68 9.95 14.77 -4.79
C ILE A 68 10.09 13.82 -3.59
N LEU A 69 10.18 12.50 -3.84
CA LEU A 69 10.34 11.52 -2.78
C LEU A 69 11.72 11.60 -2.15
N LEU A 70 12.75 11.84 -2.95
CA LEU A 70 14.10 12.07 -2.45
C LEU A 70 14.18 13.30 -1.54
N GLU A 71 13.51 14.41 -1.90
CA GLU A 71 13.43 15.59 -1.03
C GLU A 71 12.68 15.30 0.27
N LYS A 72 11.58 14.55 0.23
CA LYS A 72 10.87 14.11 1.44
C LYS A 72 11.77 13.24 2.33
N ILE A 73 12.53 12.32 1.75
CA ILE A 73 13.46 11.46 2.50
C ILE A 73 14.57 12.29 3.16
N LYS A 74 15.11 13.32 2.50
CA LYS A 74 16.09 14.23 3.10
C LYS A 74 15.55 14.95 4.33
N VAL A 75 14.29 15.38 4.31
CA VAL A 75 13.66 16.01 5.49
C VAL A 75 13.49 15.00 6.62
N LEU A 76 13.11 13.75 6.30
CA LEU A 76 12.98 12.68 7.28
C LEU A 76 14.33 12.31 7.92
N ASP A 77 15.42 12.34 7.16
CA ASP A 77 16.77 12.01 7.63
C ASP A 77 17.28 13.00 8.68
N GLN A 78 16.73 14.22 8.72
CA GLN A 78 17.02 15.20 9.77
C GLN A 78 16.33 14.88 11.11
N GLN A 79 15.24 14.11 11.07
CA GLN A 79 14.39 13.83 12.23
C GLN A 79 14.57 12.42 12.77
N TYR A 80 14.93 11.47 11.90
CA TYR A 80 14.93 10.05 12.22
C TYR A 80 16.27 9.42 11.88
N ALA A 81 16.84 8.65 12.82
CA ALA A 81 18.13 8.00 12.64
C ALA A 81 18.08 6.74 11.77
N ALA A 82 16.95 6.03 11.81
CA ALA A 82 16.78 4.75 11.12
C ALA A 82 15.31 4.48 10.83
N ILE A 83 15.07 3.60 9.87
CA ILE A 83 13.76 3.03 9.55
C ILE A 83 13.76 1.54 9.80
N ARG A 84 12.56 0.97 9.93
CA ARG A 84 12.35 -0.47 10.04
C ARG A 84 11.23 -0.87 9.10
N ARG A 85 11.52 -1.72 8.12
CA ARG A 85 10.50 -2.20 7.17
C ARG A 85 9.56 -3.21 7.82
N THR A 86 8.27 -3.10 7.51
CA THR A 86 7.27 -4.14 7.78
C THR A 86 6.83 -4.76 6.47
N ARG A 87 6.46 -6.05 6.48
CA ARG A 87 5.85 -6.71 5.30
C ARG A 87 4.67 -5.90 4.76
N GLY A 88 4.49 -5.82 3.44
CA GLY A 88 3.42 -5.04 2.82
C GLY A 88 2.07 -5.76 2.78
N ASP A 89 1.57 -6.23 3.93
CA ASP A 89 0.28 -6.93 4.04
C ASP A 89 -0.81 -6.08 4.72
N GLU A 90 -2.04 -6.60 4.78
CA GLU A 90 -3.19 -5.95 5.44
C GLU A 90 -2.96 -5.63 6.93
N ASN A 91 -2.00 -6.33 7.56
CA ASN A 91 -1.67 -6.19 8.97
C ASN A 91 -0.47 -5.26 9.23
N CYS A 92 0.10 -4.63 8.20
CA CYS A 92 1.34 -3.86 8.31
C CYS A 92 1.26 -2.67 9.27
N PHE A 93 0.09 -2.02 9.33
CA PHE A 93 -0.19 -0.93 10.25
C PHE A 93 -0.15 -1.38 11.70
N PHE A 94 -0.97 -2.38 12.05
CA PHE A 94 -1.07 -2.90 13.42
C PHE A 94 0.28 -3.44 13.90
N ARG A 95 1.01 -4.11 13.01
CA ARG A 95 2.31 -4.67 13.33
C ARG A 95 3.35 -3.59 13.64
N GLY A 96 3.45 -2.54 12.83
CA GLY A 96 4.38 -1.45 13.12
C GLY A 96 3.97 -0.64 14.34
N PHE A 97 2.66 -0.43 14.54
CA PHE A 97 2.12 0.20 15.74
C PHE A 97 2.51 -0.55 17.01
N LEU A 98 2.17 -1.83 17.08
CA LEU A 98 2.44 -2.65 18.26
C LEU A 98 3.94 -2.75 18.53
N PHE A 99 4.76 -3.00 17.50
CA PHE A 99 6.20 -3.16 17.66
C PHE A 99 6.85 -1.90 18.23
N SER A 100 6.56 -0.73 17.65
CA SER A 100 7.11 0.54 18.14
C SER A 100 6.65 0.88 19.56
N TYR A 101 5.40 0.57 19.91
CA TYR A 101 4.85 0.82 21.23
C TYR A 101 5.57 -0.04 22.27
N LEU A 102 5.77 -1.32 21.96
CA LEU A 102 6.53 -2.24 22.80
C LEU A 102 8.00 -1.81 22.93
N GLU A 103 8.64 -1.37 21.85
CA GLU A 103 10.01 -0.85 21.90
C GLU A 103 10.09 0.40 22.78
N HIS A 104 9.14 1.33 22.64
CA HIS A 104 9.06 2.54 23.46
C HIS A 104 8.90 2.23 24.96
N VAL A 105 7.97 1.33 25.31
CA VAL A 105 7.73 0.94 26.71
C VAL A 105 8.91 0.14 27.27
N SER A 106 9.52 -0.74 26.48
CA SER A 106 10.70 -1.54 26.91
C SER A 106 11.93 -0.67 27.15
N VAL A 107 12.12 0.37 26.33
CA VAL A 107 13.23 1.34 26.44
C VAL A 107 13.00 2.39 27.53
N SER A 108 11.77 2.56 28.02
CA SER A 108 11.47 3.52 29.08
C SER A 108 12.20 3.25 30.41
N CYS A 109 12.81 2.07 30.59
CA CYS A 109 13.69 1.77 31.72
C CYS A 109 15.16 2.23 31.51
N CYS A 110 15.63 2.40 30.26
CA CYS A 110 17.01 2.76 29.91
C CYS A 110 17.00 3.65 28.66
N LYS A 111 17.17 4.97 28.83
CA LYS A 111 17.08 5.99 27.78
C LYS A 111 17.95 5.71 26.55
N LEU A 112 17.31 5.42 25.40
CA LEU A 112 17.69 5.90 24.06
C LEU A 112 16.52 5.61 23.08
N ILE A 113 15.68 6.60 22.80
CA ILE A 113 14.58 6.46 21.83
C ILE A 113 15.17 6.65 20.44
N ASP A 114 15.51 5.55 19.77
CA ASP A 114 16.01 5.51 18.39
C ASP A 114 15.07 4.76 17.43
N VAL A 115 13.74 4.88 17.60
CA VAL A 115 12.80 4.39 16.57
C VAL A 115 11.61 5.31 16.46
N GLN A 116 11.60 6.11 15.40
CA GLN A 116 10.38 6.70 14.89
C GLN A 116 10.06 6.03 13.56
N PHE A 117 9.25 4.98 13.72
CA PHE A 117 8.08 4.68 12.94
C PHE A 117 8.08 5.17 11.48
N PHE A 118 8.36 4.24 10.58
CA PHE A 118 7.88 4.35 9.21
C PHE A 118 7.15 3.07 8.80
N VAL A 119 5.85 3.01 9.08
CA VAL A 119 4.97 1.99 8.51
C VAL A 119 4.63 2.41 7.09
N CYS A 120 4.96 1.52 6.16
CA CYS A 120 4.41 1.45 4.80
C CYS A 120 4.43 2.77 4.00
N LEU A 121 5.61 3.37 3.83
CA LEU A 121 5.75 4.50 2.91
C LEU A 121 5.50 4.13 1.44
N ARG A 122 5.48 2.83 1.11
CA ARG A 122 5.04 2.35 -0.20
C ARG A 122 3.61 2.81 -0.51
N PHE A 123 2.75 2.92 0.51
CA PHE A 123 1.35 3.34 0.37
C PHE A 123 1.19 4.88 0.44
N PHE A 124 1.97 5.58 1.27
CA PHE A 124 1.84 7.04 1.45
C PHE A 124 2.64 7.91 0.46
N LEU A 125 3.63 7.36 -0.27
CA LEU A 125 4.35 8.11 -1.33
C LEU A 125 3.81 7.90 -2.75
N ASN A 126 2.87 6.98 -2.95
CA ASN A 126 2.21 6.74 -4.24
C ASN A 126 0.77 7.27 -4.30
N ALA A 127 0.35 8.08 -3.32
CA ALA A 127 -0.92 8.81 -3.31
C ALA A 127 -0.70 10.31 -3.57
#